data_AF-A0A085Z7A2-F1
#
_entry.id   AF-A0A085Z7A2-F1
#
_cell.length_a   1.000
_cell.length_b   1.000
_cell.length_c   1.000
_cell.angle_alpha   90.00
_cell.angle_beta   90.00
_cell.angle_gamma   90.00
#
_symmetry.space_group_name_H-M   'P 1'
#
loop_
_entity.id
_entity.type
_entity.pdbx_description
1 polymer ?
#
loop_
_entity_poly.entity_id
_entity_poly.type
_entity_poly.pdbx_seq_one_letter_code
_entity_poly.pdbx_strand_id
1 'polypeptide(L)'
;MKNLFAGIALFGTFALASAQTITFDKTTYEYGQIKPNSDGTRFFTVTNTGDKPLIISNVKPSCGCTTPEFSTAPIAPGKSAKIKVGYNTASVSPFNKMIEVFSNDPVNSRSVIYIKGEVTPNAPDPKPLTPAELKAKAKEEKKAAKAAKKVAAAK
;
A
#
# COMPACT_ATOMS: atom_id res chain seq x y z
N MET A 1 -58.03 22.50 -29.57
CA MET A 1 -56.78 22.05 -30.21
C MET A 1 -55.62 22.73 -29.50
N LYS A 2 -54.54 21.98 -29.25
CA LYS A 2 -53.23 22.41 -28.70
C LYS A 2 -53.09 22.30 -27.18
N ASN A 3 -52.06 21.72 -26.57
CA ASN A 3 -50.92 20.92 -27.02
C ASN A 3 -50.47 20.08 -25.81
N LEU A 4 -50.05 18.84 -26.08
CA LEU A 4 -49.52 17.87 -25.13
C LEU A 4 -48.04 18.21 -24.87
N PHE A 5 -47.66 18.63 -23.67
CA PHE A 5 -46.25 18.75 -23.28
C PHE A 5 -45.81 17.45 -22.60
N ALA A 6 -45.28 16.53 -23.41
CA ALA A 6 -44.65 15.31 -22.94
C ALA A 6 -43.32 15.65 -22.24
N GLY A 7 -43.28 15.46 -20.92
CA GLY A 7 -42.06 15.56 -20.13
C GLY A 7 -41.18 14.33 -20.34
N ILE A 8 -40.03 14.50 -20.98
CA ILE A 8 -38.97 13.49 -21.03
C ILE A 8 -38.15 13.67 -19.75
N ALA A 9 -38.48 12.89 -18.72
CA ALA A 9 -37.59 12.68 -17.58
C ALA A 9 -36.53 11.66 -18.01
N LEU A 10 -35.36 12.16 -18.41
CA LEU A 10 -34.18 11.35 -18.67
C LEU A 10 -33.65 10.81 -17.32
N PHE A 11 -34.24 9.73 -16.81
CA PHE A 11 -33.65 8.97 -15.71
C PHE A 11 -32.45 8.21 -16.27
N GLY A 12 -31.30 8.90 -16.32
CA GLY A 12 -30.01 8.29 -16.62
C GLY A 12 -29.72 7.23 -15.56
N THR A 13 -29.78 5.97 -15.97
CA THR A 13 -29.29 4.86 -15.16
C THR A 13 -27.77 5.02 -15.02
N PHE A 14 -27.33 5.54 -13.88
CA PHE A 14 -25.94 5.43 -13.46
C PHE A 14 -25.66 3.93 -13.26
N ALA A 15 -25.13 3.28 -14.29
CA ALA A 15 -24.62 1.93 -14.17
C ALA A 15 -23.45 1.99 -13.18
N LEU A 16 -23.67 1.42 -11.99
CA LEU A 16 -22.58 1.10 -11.06
C LEU A 16 -21.67 0.11 -11.78
N ALA A 17 -20.60 0.61 -12.38
CA ALA A 17 -19.61 -0.22 -13.05
C ALA A 17 -18.99 -1.17 -12.03
N SER A 18 -19.34 -2.45 -12.13
CA SER A 18 -18.74 -3.55 -11.37
C SER A 18 -17.30 -3.74 -11.80
N ALA A 19 -16.36 -3.38 -10.94
CA ALA A 19 -14.93 -3.52 -11.18
C ALA A 19 -14.16 -3.65 -9.86
N GLN A 20 -12.98 -4.24 -9.94
CA GLN A 20 -11.96 -4.18 -8.91
C GLN A 20 -11.44 -2.74 -8.77
N THR A 21 -11.19 -2.30 -7.54
CA THR A 21 -10.70 -0.94 -7.28
C THR A 21 -9.60 -1.00 -6.23
N ILE A 22 -8.42 -0.50 -6.58
CA ILE A 22 -7.28 -0.45 -5.68
C ILE A 22 -7.31 0.82 -4.83
N THR A 23 -7.10 0.66 -3.53
CA THR A 23 -6.89 1.76 -2.60
C THR A 23 -5.73 1.44 -1.66
N PHE A 24 -5.12 2.47 -1.09
CA PHE A 24 -4.01 2.35 -0.16
C PHE A 24 -4.36 3.06 1.14
N ASP A 25 -3.89 2.52 2.27
CA ASP A 25 -4.00 3.20 3.57
C ASP A 25 -3.24 4.53 3.58
N LYS A 26 -2.16 4.62 2.80
CA LYS A 26 -1.41 5.84 2.51
C LYS A 26 -0.70 5.72 1.17
N THR A 27 -0.44 6.85 0.53
CA THR A 27 0.37 6.90 -0.70
C THR A 27 1.78 7.41 -0.44
N THR A 28 2.07 7.92 0.76
CA THR A 28 3.41 8.34 1.17
C THR A 28 3.72 7.82 2.57
N TYR A 29 4.91 7.25 2.76
CA TYR A 29 5.46 6.94 4.07
C TYR A 29 6.64 7.87 4.37
N GLU A 30 6.52 8.65 5.44
CA GLU A 30 7.59 9.52 5.96
C GLU A 30 8.38 8.78 7.05
N TYR A 31 9.67 8.58 6.83
CA TYR A 31 10.59 7.98 7.79
C TYR A 31 11.05 9.00 8.82
N GLY A 32 10.97 10.29 8.49
CA GLY A 32 11.68 11.34 9.21
C GLY A 32 13.20 11.18 9.03
N GLN A 33 13.94 11.52 10.07
CA GLN A 33 15.38 11.27 10.14
C GLN A 33 15.64 9.90 10.75
N ILE A 34 16.47 9.10 10.08
CA ILE A 34 16.86 7.76 10.52
C ILE A 34 18.37 7.62 10.54
N LYS A 35 18.89 6.80 11.46
CA LYS A 35 20.34 6.54 11.54
C LYS A 35 20.83 5.71 10.36
N PRO A 36 22.11 5.84 9.97
CA PRO A 36 22.72 4.96 8.97
C PRO A 36 22.62 3.49 9.38
N ASN A 37 22.38 2.61 8.41
CA ASN A 37 22.26 1.15 8.62
C ASN A 37 21.10 0.72 9.55
N SER A 38 20.13 1.60 9.81
CA SER A 38 18.90 1.27 10.54
C SER A 38 17.87 0.53 9.67
N ASP A 39 16.82 -0.02 10.29
CA ASP A 39 15.75 -0.73 9.56
C ASP A 39 14.93 0.20 8.64
N GLY A 40 15.19 0.05 7.34
CA GLY A 40 14.49 0.75 6.27
C GLY A 40 13.19 0.09 5.82
N THR A 41 12.65 -0.90 6.54
CA THR A 41 11.44 -1.64 6.13
C THR A 41 10.17 -0.88 6.48
N ARG A 42 9.26 -0.68 5.51
CA ARG A 42 7.91 -0.14 5.73
C ARG A 42 6.86 -0.95 4.98
N PHE A 43 5.60 -0.77 5.38
CA PHE A 43 4.46 -1.46 4.80
C PHE A 43 3.42 -0.47 4.30
N PHE A 44 2.84 -0.80 3.15
CA PHE A 44 1.62 -0.20 2.62
C PHE A 44 0.53 -1.26 2.61
N THR A 45 -0.67 -0.89 3.06
CA THR A 45 -1.84 -1.77 3.02
C THR A 45 -2.64 -1.44 1.78
N VAL A 46 -2.76 -2.42 0.88
CA VAL A 46 -3.60 -2.34 -0.30
C VAL A 46 -4.94 -2.95 0.01
N THR A 47 -6.03 -2.26 -0.31
CA THR A 47 -7.39 -2.74 -0.11
C THR A 47 -8.14 -2.74 -1.43
N ASN A 48 -8.86 -3.83 -1.69
CA ASN A 48 -9.80 -3.90 -2.80
C ASN A 48 -11.15 -3.33 -2.34
N THR A 49 -11.49 -2.12 -2.79
CA THR A 49 -12.79 -1.48 -2.51
C THR A 49 -13.81 -1.71 -3.60
N GLY A 50 -13.43 -2.43 -4.65
CA GLY A 50 -14.32 -2.86 -5.72
C GLY A 50 -15.07 -4.14 -5.39
N ASP A 51 -15.77 -4.69 -6.37
CA ASP A 51 -16.65 -5.85 -6.23
C ASP A 51 -16.16 -7.10 -7.01
N LYS A 52 -15.04 -6.98 -7.75
CA LYS A 52 -14.30 -8.10 -8.36
C LYS A 52 -12.93 -8.28 -7.72
N PRO A 53 -12.28 -9.47 -7.82
CA PRO A 53 -10.94 -9.68 -7.29
C PRO A 53 -9.88 -8.75 -7.91
N LEU A 54 -9.09 -8.12 -7.04
CA LEU A 54 -7.96 -7.27 -7.40
C LEU A 54 -6.66 -8.07 -7.40
N ILE A 55 -5.82 -7.92 -8.42
CA ILE A 55 -4.52 -8.58 -8.53
C ILE A 55 -3.45 -7.51 -8.70
N ILE A 56 -2.41 -7.58 -7.87
CA ILE A 56 -1.19 -6.78 -8.05
C ILE A 56 -0.24 -7.60 -8.93
N SER A 57 0.01 -7.11 -10.14
CA SER A 57 0.84 -7.82 -11.12
C SER A 57 2.32 -7.48 -10.96
N ASN A 58 2.64 -6.27 -10.53
CA ASN A 58 4.02 -5.84 -10.34
C ASN A 58 4.13 -4.67 -9.36
N VAL A 59 5.28 -4.57 -8.68
CA VAL A 59 5.65 -3.42 -7.84
C VAL A 59 7.08 -3.02 -8.23
N LYS A 60 7.24 -1.84 -8.83
CA LYS A 60 8.50 -1.39 -9.42
C LYS A 60 9.01 -0.14 -8.72
N PRO A 61 10.17 -0.20 -8.03
CA PRO A 61 10.81 0.99 -7.48
C PRO A 61 11.55 1.78 -8.58
N SER A 62 11.73 3.09 -8.36
CA SER A 62 12.49 3.94 -9.28
C SER A 62 14.02 3.75 -9.22
N CYS A 63 14.55 3.15 -8.14
CA CYS A 63 15.97 2.85 -7.95
C CYS A 63 16.15 1.42 -7.43
N GLY A 64 17.34 0.83 -7.63
CA GLY A 64 17.73 -0.44 -6.99
C GLY A 64 17.94 -0.35 -5.47
N CYS A 65 17.84 0.85 -4.89
CA CYS A 65 17.97 1.10 -3.45
C CYS A 65 16.70 0.77 -2.65
N THR A 66 15.63 0.37 -3.32
CA THR A 66 14.35 0.00 -2.73
C THR A 66 13.97 -1.40 -3.20
N THR A 67 13.59 -2.28 -2.28
CA THR A 67 13.20 -3.67 -2.59
C THR A 67 11.76 -3.91 -2.15
N PRO A 68 10.81 -4.15 -3.07
CA PRO A 68 9.44 -4.50 -2.73
C PRO A 68 9.27 -6.02 -2.51
N GLU A 69 8.41 -6.39 -1.56
CA GLU A 69 7.85 -7.74 -1.43
C GLU A 69 6.32 -7.63 -1.38
N PHE A 70 5.61 -8.39 -2.20
CA PHE A 70 4.15 -8.35 -2.31
C PHE A 70 3.60 -9.71 -2.73
N SER A 71 2.31 -9.92 -2.52
CA SER A 71 1.60 -11.11 -2.98
C SER A 71 0.94 -10.86 -4.34
N THR A 72 1.07 -11.81 -5.26
CA THR A 72 0.33 -11.84 -6.53
C THR A 72 -1.02 -12.56 -6.40
N ALA A 73 -1.34 -13.09 -5.22
CA ALA A 73 -2.63 -13.73 -4.98
C ALA A 73 -3.78 -12.72 -5.10
N PRO A 74 -4.95 -13.12 -5.64
CA PRO A 74 -6.10 -12.24 -5.73
C PRO A 74 -6.57 -11.73 -4.37
N ILE A 75 -6.82 -10.43 -4.28
CA ILE A 75 -7.40 -9.74 -3.13
C ILE A 75 -8.91 -9.66 -3.37
N ALA A 76 -9.67 -10.47 -2.63
CA ALA A 76 -11.13 -10.47 -2.73
C ALA A 76 -11.74 -9.10 -2.35
N PRO A 77 -12.97 -8.79 -2.80
CA PRO A 77 -13.70 -7.58 -2.42
C PRO A 77 -13.71 -7.34 -0.91
N GLY A 78 -13.41 -6.10 -0.51
CA GLY A 78 -13.33 -5.67 0.89
C GLY A 78 -12.16 -6.28 1.69
N LYS A 79 -11.25 -7.02 1.06
CA LYS A 79 -10.04 -7.56 1.70
C LYS A 79 -8.82 -6.70 1.39
N SER A 80 -7.79 -6.91 2.19
CA SER A 80 -6.52 -6.19 2.10
C SER A 80 -5.32 -7.11 2.06
N ALA A 81 -4.26 -6.65 1.42
CA ALA A 81 -2.93 -7.25 1.41
C ALA A 81 -1.87 -6.21 1.79
N LYS A 82 -0.64 -6.66 2.06
CA LYS A 82 0.49 -5.77 2.36
C LYS A 82 1.50 -5.77 1.22
N ILE A 83 2.02 -4.59 0.90
CA ILE A 83 3.26 -4.41 0.15
C ILE A 83 4.33 -4.00 1.17
N LYS A 84 5.36 -4.80 1.31
CA LYS A 84 6.56 -4.46 2.08
C LYS A 84 7.53 -3.73 1.16
N VAL A 85 8.12 -2.65 1.65
CA VAL A 85 9.11 -1.85 0.93
C VAL A 85 10.33 -1.71 1.84
N GLY A 86 11.46 -2.28 1.44
CA GLY A 86 12.74 -2.10 2.13
C GLY A 86 13.58 -1.03 1.44
N TYR A 87 14.05 -0.02 2.18
CA TYR A 87 15.00 0.98 1.71
C TYR A 87 16.41 0.71 2.25
N ASN A 88 17.44 0.82 1.40
CA ASN A 88 18.83 0.74 1.84
C ASN A 88 19.25 2.05 2.53
N THR A 89 19.49 1.97 3.84
CA THR A 89 19.83 3.10 4.72
C THR A 89 21.34 3.31 4.88
N ALA A 90 22.18 2.73 4.03
CA ALA A 90 23.64 2.89 4.12
C ALA A 90 24.11 4.29 3.70
N SER A 91 23.44 4.90 2.73
CA SER A 91 23.82 6.22 2.19
C SER A 91 23.21 7.35 3.03
N VAL A 92 24.07 8.17 3.62
CA VAL A 92 23.71 9.40 4.36
C VAL A 92 23.25 10.47 3.37
N SER A 93 21.94 10.61 3.19
CA SER A 93 21.32 11.57 2.27
C SER A 93 19.81 11.67 2.54
N PRO A 94 19.17 12.81 2.22
CA PRO A 94 17.73 12.83 1.98
C PRO A 94 17.33 11.89 0.85
N PHE A 95 16.13 11.34 0.92
CA PHE A 95 15.56 10.49 -0.12
C PHE A 95 14.07 10.74 -0.30
N ASN A 96 13.63 10.65 -1.56
CA ASN A 96 12.23 10.59 -1.97
C ASN A 96 12.14 9.58 -3.11
N LYS A 97 11.66 8.37 -2.83
CA LYS A 97 11.62 7.28 -3.79
C LYS A 97 10.19 6.99 -4.19
N MET A 98 9.97 6.93 -5.49
CA MET A 98 8.72 6.54 -6.13
C MET A 98 8.71 5.02 -6.30
N ILE A 99 7.58 4.40 -6.00
CA ILE A 99 7.30 2.99 -6.28
C ILE A 99 5.99 2.91 -7.06
N GLU A 100 6.03 2.31 -8.23
CA GLU A 100 4.86 2.06 -9.07
C GLU A 100 4.23 0.72 -8.69
N VAL A 101 2.91 0.69 -8.55
CA VAL A 101 2.12 -0.52 -8.26
C VAL A 101 1.20 -0.76 -9.44
N PHE A 102 1.40 -1.88 -10.14
CA PHE A 102 0.59 -2.28 -11.28
C PHE A 102 -0.48 -3.27 -10.85
N SER A 103 -1.71 -3.05 -11.29
CA SER A 103 -2.85 -3.90 -10.95
C SER A 103 -3.81 -4.06 -12.12
N ASN A 104 -4.77 -4.96 -11.96
CA ASN A 104 -5.88 -5.11 -12.90
C ASN A 104 -7.00 -4.07 -12.70
N ASP A 105 -6.89 -3.08 -11.81
CA ASP A 105 -7.86 -1.98 -11.72
C ASP A 105 -8.00 -1.26 -13.08
N PRO A 106 -9.21 -1.19 -13.69
CA PRO A 106 -9.38 -0.60 -15.02
C PRO A 106 -9.16 0.93 -15.05
N VAL A 107 -9.29 1.60 -13.92
CA VAL A 107 -9.09 3.06 -13.78
C VAL A 107 -7.67 3.35 -13.28
N ASN A 108 -7.20 2.58 -12.30
CA ASN A 108 -5.90 2.79 -11.62
C ASN A 108 -4.93 1.64 -11.87
N SER A 109 -4.83 1.19 -13.13
CA SER A 109 -3.95 0.09 -13.54
C SER A 109 -2.49 0.31 -13.20
N ARG A 110 -2.08 1.59 -13.08
CA ARG A 110 -0.80 2.04 -12.53
C ARG A 110 -1.05 3.05 -11.41
N SER A 111 -0.81 2.62 -10.18
CA SER A 111 -0.80 3.46 -8.98
C SER A 111 0.63 3.80 -8.56
N VAL A 112 0.80 4.87 -7.77
CA VAL A 112 2.12 5.30 -7.30
C VAL A 112 2.09 5.54 -5.80
N ILE A 113 3.09 5.00 -5.10
CA ILE A 113 3.35 5.24 -3.68
C ILE A 113 4.78 5.77 -3.49
N TYR A 114 5.03 6.45 -2.38
CA TYR A 114 6.30 7.11 -2.08
C TYR A 114 6.84 6.73 -0.71
N ILE A 115 8.16 6.65 -0.61
CA ILE A 115 8.88 6.67 0.66
C ILE A 115 9.79 7.90 0.71
N LYS A 116 9.80 8.58 1.85
CA LYS A 116 10.54 9.82 2.04
C LYS A 116 11.23 9.86 3.40
N GLY A 117 12.36 10.54 3.48
CA GLY A 117 13.08 10.73 4.73
C GLY A 117 14.51 11.17 4.51
N GLU A 118 15.30 11.09 5.57
CA GLU A 118 16.71 11.46 5.57
C GLU A 118 17.50 10.45 6.40
N VAL A 119 18.54 9.89 5.80
CA VAL A 119 19.53 9.11 6.54
C VAL A 119 20.58 10.09 7.04
N THR A 120 20.73 10.22 8.37
CA THR A 120 21.70 11.15 8.97
C THR A 120 22.25 10.59 10.29
N PRO A 121 23.57 10.73 10.56
CA PRO A 121 24.16 10.37 11.86
C PRO A 121 23.55 11.14 13.04
N ASN A 122 22.99 12.32 12.77
CA ASN A 122 22.38 13.20 13.78
C ASN A 122 20.89 12.92 14.00
N ALA A 123 20.37 11.82 13.45
CA ALA A 123 18.97 11.46 13.63
C ALA A 123 18.68 11.31 15.13
N PRO A 124 17.59 11.94 15.64
CA PRO A 124 17.20 11.81 17.02
C PRO A 124 17.00 10.33 17.36
N ASP A 125 17.33 9.95 18.60
CA ASP A 125 17.03 8.60 19.05
C ASP A 125 15.53 8.32 18.85
N PRO A 126 15.16 7.09 18.40
CA PRO A 126 13.76 6.74 18.24
C PRO A 126 13.06 7.05 19.56
N LYS A 127 12.07 7.94 19.52
CA LYS A 127 11.30 8.29 20.71
C LYS A 127 10.81 6.97 21.33
N PRO A 128 11.02 6.73 22.64
CA PRO A 128 10.61 5.48 23.26
C PRO A 128 9.17 5.18 22.88
N LEU A 129 8.95 4.04 22.23
CA LEU A 129 7.62 3.63 21.80
C LEU A 129 6.70 3.64 23.02
N THR A 130 5.54 4.28 22.90
CA THR A 130 4.56 4.22 23.97
C THR A 130 4.15 2.77 24.21
N PRO A 131 3.66 2.42 25.42
CA PRO A 131 3.14 1.08 25.69
C PRO A 131 2.07 0.61 24.69
N ALA A 132 1.34 1.53 24.04
CA ALA A 132 0.37 1.22 22.99
C ALA A 132 1.06 0.84 21.67
N GLU A 133 2.11 1.56 21.27
CA GLU A 133 2.89 1.28 20.06
C GLU A 133 3.73 0.00 20.21
N LEU A 134 4.25 -0.28 21.41
CA LEU A 134 4.91 -1.55 21.74
C LEU A 134 3.95 -2.74 21.59
N LYS A 135 2.71 -2.60 22.05
CA LYS A 135 1.67 -3.63 21.90
C LYS A 135 1.27 -3.82 20.42
N ALA A 136 1.20 -2.73 19.64
CA ALA A 136 0.91 -2.79 18.22
C ALA A 136 2.04 -3.50 17.44
N LYS A 137 3.30 -3.13 17.68
CA LYS A 137 4.48 -3.77 17.08
C LYS A 137 4.56 -5.25 17.45
N ALA A 138 4.36 -5.60 18.73
CA ALA A 138 4.37 -6.99 19.18
C ALA A 138 3.22 -7.82 18.58
N LYS A 139 2.03 -7.23 18.38
CA LYS A 139 0.91 -7.89 17.72
C LYS A 139 1.18 -8.12 16.23
N GLU A 140 1.84 -7.17 15.58
CA GLU A 140 2.22 -7.26 14.17
C GLU A 140 3.33 -8.31 13.95
N GLU A 141 4.35 -8.34 14.80
CA GLU A 141 5.42 -9.34 14.82
C GLU A 141 4.89 -10.75 15.12
N LYS A 142 3.99 -10.90 16.10
CA LYS A 142 3.34 -12.19 16.40
C LYS A 142 2.44 -12.65 15.24
N LYS A 143 1.76 -11.74 14.56
CA LYS A 143 0.94 -12.06 13.38
C LYS A 143 1.82 -12.47 12.19
N ALA A 144 2.96 -11.80 11.98
CA ALA A 144 3.95 -12.15 10.97
C ALA A 144 4.60 -13.52 11.25
N ALA A 145 5.00 -13.79 12.49
CA ALA A 145 5.58 -15.07 12.90
C ALA A 145 4.59 -16.23 12.77
N LYS A 146 3.31 -16.00 13.08
CA LYS A 146 2.25 -17.01 12.91
C LYS A 146 1.93 -17.26 11.43
N ALA A 147 1.97 -16.24 10.58
CA ALA A 147 1.81 -16.38 9.13
C ALA A 147 2.99 -17.17 8.52
N ALA A 148 4.23 -16.86 8.91
CA ALA A 148 5.42 -17.58 8.44
C ALA A 148 5.41 -19.07 8.84
N LYS A 149 5.01 -19.39 10.09
CA LYS A 149 4.86 -20.79 10.51
C LYS A 149 3.75 -21.54 9.76
N LYS A 150 2.65 -20.88 9.39
CA LYS A 150 1.56 -21.51 8.64
C LYS A 150 1.96 -21.82 7.19
N VAL A 151 2.80 -20.98 6.57
CA VAL A 151 3.35 -21.22 5.23
C VAL A 151 4.39 -22.34 5.25
N ALA A 152 5.19 -22.45 6.32
CA ALA A 152 6.15 -23.55 6.48
C ALA A 152 5.51 -24.91 6.76
N ALA A 153 4.30 -24.95 7.33
CA ALA A 153 3.57 -26.20 7.65
C ALA A 153 2.62 -26.68 6.54
N ALA A 154 2.51 -25.93 5.42
CA ALA A 154 1.67 -26.28 4.26
C ALA A 154 2.50 -26.71 3.04
N LYS A 155 3.79 -27.04 3.27
CA LYS A 155 4.71 -27.66 2.31
C LYS A 155 5.00 -29.09 2.74
#